data_AF-N9WYC4-F1
#
_entry.id   AF-N9WYC4-F1
#
_cell.length_a   1.000
_cell.length_b   1.000
_cell.length_c   1.000
_cell.angle_alpha   90.00
_cell.angle_beta   90.00
_cell.angle_gamma   90.00
#
_symmetry.space_group_name_H-M   'P 1'
#
loop_
_entity.id
_entity.type
_entity.pdbx_description
1 polymer ?
#
loop_
_entity_poly.entity_id
_entity_poly.type
_entity_poly.pdbx_seq_one_letter_code
_entity_poly.pdbx_strand_id
1 'polypeptide(L)'
;MMKPAGPVDFTAFIRSHEEAVFGKKRKLTGQSYCTAYRKQIAALDMKMNEFLSKEDPRAGDLTFLLGLFAFSISQFSVQIKTDVNRYAADFYALFEEGEEG
;
A
#
# COMPACT_ATOMS: atom_id res chain seq x y z
N MET A 1 9.44 10.29 -15.91
CA MET A 1 8.38 9.26 -15.74
C MET A 1 8.84 8.41 -14.56
N MET A 2 8.25 8.55 -13.38
CA MET A 2 8.66 7.81 -12.18
C MET A 2 7.96 6.46 -12.16
N LYS A 3 8.60 5.44 -12.75
CA LYS A 3 8.21 4.04 -12.58
C LYS A 3 9.26 3.38 -11.69
N PRO A 4 8.86 2.51 -10.74
CA PRO A 4 9.83 1.84 -9.88
C PRO A 4 10.72 0.90 -10.71
N ALA A 5 12.00 0.79 -10.33
CA ALA A 5 13.00 -0.04 -11.02
C ALA A 5 12.72 -1.55 -10.92
N GLY A 6 11.79 -1.95 -10.05
CA GLY A 6 11.39 -3.33 -9.83
C GLY A 6 10.02 -3.42 -9.14
N PRO A 7 9.55 -4.64 -8.80
CA PRO A 7 8.31 -4.82 -8.06
C PRO A 7 8.41 -4.14 -6.68
N VAL A 8 7.34 -3.44 -6.31
CA VAL A 8 7.23 -2.74 -5.02
C VAL A 8 6.65 -3.70 -3.98
N ASP A 9 7.30 -3.84 -2.82
CA ASP A 9 6.82 -4.70 -1.73
C ASP A 9 5.83 -3.93 -0.83
N PHE A 10 4.57 -3.90 -1.25
CA PHE A 10 3.49 -3.30 -0.47
C PHE A 10 3.19 -4.08 0.82
N THR A 11 3.51 -5.38 0.85
CA THR A 11 3.36 -6.20 2.05
C THR A 11 4.32 -5.75 3.16
N ALA A 12 5.59 -5.51 2.81
CA ALA A 12 6.58 -4.96 3.73
C ALA A 12 6.19 -3.56 4.18
N PHE A 13 5.76 -2.71 3.25
CA PHE A 13 5.28 -1.36 3.56
C PHE A 13 4.13 -1.36 4.59
N ILE A 14 3.09 -2.17 4.37
CA ILE A 14 1.95 -2.27 5.30
C ILE A 14 2.41 -2.79 6.66
N ARG A 15 3.40 -3.68 6.71
CA ARG A 15 3.92 -4.22 7.97
C ARG A 15 4.71 -3.19 8.76
N SER A 16 5.53 -2.37 8.12
CA SER A 16 6.27 -1.29 8.79
C SER A 16 5.37 -0.11 9.17
N HIS A 17 4.28 0.11 8.44
CA HIS A 17 3.36 1.24 8.63
C HIS A 17 1.97 0.81 9.15
N GLU A 18 1.86 -0.35 9.80
CA GLU A 18 0.57 -0.95 10.21
C GLU A 18 -0.32 0.04 10.98
N GLU A 19 0.26 0.79 11.92
CA GLU A 19 -0.45 1.78 12.71
C GLU A 19 -0.94 2.97 11.89
N ALA A 20 -0.15 3.43 10.92
CA ALA A 20 -0.53 4.54 10.04
C ALA A 20 -1.62 4.10 9.04
N VAL A 21 -1.50 2.89 8.49
CA VAL A 21 -2.44 2.34 7.50
C VAL A 21 -3.80 1.99 8.13
N PHE A 22 -3.81 1.35 9.29
CA PHE A 22 -5.05 0.87 9.93
C PHE A 22 -5.54 1.76 11.10
N GLY A 23 -4.76 2.77 11.49
CA GLY A 23 -5.01 3.62 12.67
C GLY A 23 -4.69 2.93 14.01
N LYS A 24 -4.17 1.70 13.99
CA LYS A 24 -3.85 0.88 15.18
C LYS A 24 -3.08 -0.38 14.78
N LYS A 25 -2.19 -0.85 15.66
CA LYS A 25 -1.40 -2.08 15.47
C LYS A 25 -2.18 -3.39 15.70
N ARG A 26 -3.30 -3.35 16.43
CA ARG A 26 -4.08 -4.56 16.80
C ARG A 26 -5.57 -4.32 16.76
N LYS A 27 -6.34 -5.36 16.39
CA LYS A 27 -7.80 -5.40 16.51
C LYS A 27 -8.21 -5.48 17.99
N LEU A 28 -9.48 -5.20 18.28
CA LEU A 28 -10.08 -5.38 19.61
C LEU A 28 -9.88 -6.80 20.17
N THR A 29 -9.77 -7.80 19.28
CA THR A 29 -9.50 -9.20 19.64
C THR A 29 -8.05 -9.50 19.98
N GLY A 30 -7.15 -8.50 19.98
CA GLY A 30 -5.72 -8.65 20.28
C GLY A 30 -4.85 -9.12 19.11
N GLN A 31 -5.44 -9.50 17.97
CA GLN A 31 -4.70 -9.90 16.76
C GLN A 31 -4.20 -8.68 15.97
N SER A 32 -2.97 -8.73 15.45
CA SER A 32 -2.44 -7.74 14.50
C SER A 32 -3.29 -7.69 13.21
N TYR A 33 -3.43 -6.50 12.63
CA TYR A 33 -4.06 -6.31 11.32
C TYR A 33 -3.30 -7.04 10.22
N CYS A 34 -1.97 -6.99 10.21
CA CYS A 34 -1.15 -7.74 9.26
C CYS A 34 -1.42 -9.25 9.32
N THR A 35 -1.68 -9.79 10.52
CA THR A 35 -2.04 -11.22 10.65
C THR A 35 -3.49 -11.47 10.25
N ALA A 36 -4.43 -10.64 10.71
CA ALA A 36 -5.86 -10.82 10.45
C ALA A 36 -6.21 -10.70 8.95
N TYR A 37 -5.52 -9.82 8.23
CA TYR A 37 -5.79 -9.51 6.83
C TYR A 37 -4.69 -10.01 5.88
N ARG A 38 -3.85 -10.95 6.32
CA ARG A 38 -2.67 -11.46 5.57
C ARG A 38 -2.98 -11.80 4.11
N LYS A 39 -4.09 -12.49 3.85
CA LYS A 39 -4.49 -12.91 2.49
C LYS A 39 -4.87 -11.70 1.61
N GLN A 40 -5.57 -10.73 2.18
CA GLN A 40 -6.00 -9.52 1.46
C GLN A 40 -4.81 -8.59 1.19
N ILE A 41 -3.85 -8.51 2.13
CA ILE A 41 -2.58 -7.80 1.94
C ILE A 41 -1.79 -8.41 0.78
N ALA A 42 -1.62 -9.73 0.74
CA ALA A 42 -0.92 -10.40 -0.36
C ALA A 42 -1.65 -10.21 -1.71
N ALA A 43 -2.99 -10.26 -1.72
CA ALA A 43 -3.76 -10.01 -2.94
C ALA A 43 -3.66 -8.55 -3.41
N LEU A 44 -3.61 -7.59 -2.48
CA LEU A 44 -3.39 -6.18 -2.80
C LEU A 44 -2.00 -5.97 -3.42
N ASP A 45 -0.97 -6.55 -2.81
CA ASP A 45 0.41 -6.48 -3.29
C ASP A 45 0.53 -6.98 -4.75
N MET A 46 -0.04 -8.16 -5.04
CA MET A 46 -0.08 -8.70 -6.40
C MET A 46 -0.81 -7.78 -7.37
N LYS A 47 -1.99 -7.26 -6.99
CA LYS A 47 -2.79 -6.38 -7.86
C LYS A 47 -2.13 -5.04 -8.15
N MET A 48 -1.47 -4.44 -7.15
CA MET A 48 -0.74 -3.20 -7.34
C MET A 48 0.45 -3.40 -8.28
N ASN A 49 1.23 -4.47 -8.08
CA ASN A 49 2.33 -4.80 -8.98
C ASN A 49 1.86 -5.15 -10.40
N GLU A 50 0.74 -5.87 -10.55
CA GLU A 50 0.12 -6.13 -11.86
C GLU A 50 -0.35 -4.84 -12.54
N PHE A 51 -0.83 -3.86 -11.77
CA PHE A 51 -1.20 -2.55 -12.31
C PHE A 51 0.03 -1.74 -12.74
N LEU A 52 1.09 -1.74 -11.93
CA LEU A 52 2.36 -1.06 -12.24
C LEU A 52 3.07 -1.66 -13.46
N SER A 53 2.93 -2.97 -13.68
CA SER A 53 3.52 -3.65 -14.84
C SER A 53 2.78 -3.38 -16.15
N LYS A 54 1.54 -2.86 -16.10
CA LYS A 54 0.77 -2.50 -17.29
C LYS A 54 1.31 -1.20 -17.88
N GLU A 55 1.21 -1.05 -19.21
CA GLU A 55 1.45 0.22 -19.91
C GLU A 55 0.29 1.22 -19.72
N ASP A 56 -0.33 1.23 -18.53
CA ASP A 56 -1.35 2.21 -18.18
C ASP A 56 -0.67 3.54 -17.82
N PRO A 57 -1.04 4.68 -18.45
CA PRO A 57 -0.46 5.98 -18.12
C PRO A 57 -0.61 6.36 -16.64
N ARG A 58 -1.67 5.88 -15.98
CA ARG A 58 -1.95 6.14 -14.56
C ARG A 58 -1.01 5.39 -13.62
N ALA A 59 -0.27 4.39 -14.10
CA ALA A 59 0.76 3.72 -13.33
C ALA A 59 1.95 4.65 -12.99
N GLY A 60 2.08 5.80 -13.66
CA GLY A 60 3.04 6.85 -13.30
C GLY A 60 2.46 7.97 -12.43
N ASP A 61 1.17 7.94 -12.11
CA ASP A 61 0.52 8.93 -11.24
C ASP A 61 0.51 8.41 -9.80
N LEU A 62 1.47 8.90 -9.00
CA LEU A 62 1.63 8.49 -7.60
C LEU A 62 0.42 8.85 -6.73
N THR A 63 -0.27 9.96 -7.04
CA THR A 63 -1.49 10.35 -6.29
C THR A 63 -2.62 9.38 -6.57
N PHE A 64 -2.76 8.97 -7.83
CA PHE A 64 -3.71 7.91 -8.21
C PHE A 64 -3.38 6.58 -7.54
N LEU A 65 -2.11 6.16 -7.56
CA LEU A 65 -1.66 4.91 -6.93
C LEU A 65 -1.91 4.91 -5.41
N LEU A 66 -1.62 6.02 -4.73
CA LEU A 66 -1.92 6.18 -3.31
C LEU A 66 -3.42 6.08 -3.03
N GLY A 67 -4.25 6.74 -3.86
CA GLY A 67 -5.70 6.66 -3.78
C GLY A 67 -6.23 5.23 -3.97
N LEU A 68 -5.72 4.52 -4.98
CA LEU A 68 -6.07 3.13 -5.26
C LEU A 68 -5.67 2.19 -4.12
N PHE A 69 -4.47 2.37 -3.58
CA PHE A 69 -3.96 1.63 -2.43
C PHE A 69 -4.86 1.85 -1.21
N ALA A 70 -5.11 3.12 -0.84
CA ALA A 70 -5.93 3.48 0.31
C ALA A 70 -7.38 2.97 0.18
N PHE A 71 -7.97 3.08 -1.02
CA PHE A 71 -9.28 2.53 -1.32
C PHE A 71 -9.30 1.01 -1.16
N SER A 72 -8.28 0.31 -1.65
CA SER A 72 -8.21 -1.15 -1.55
C SER A 72 -8.10 -1.61 -0.09
N ILE A 73 -7.32 -0.92 0.74
CA ILE A 73 -7.24 -1.18 2.18
C ILE A 73 -8.59 -0.94 2.87
N SER A 74 -9.33 0.12 2.51
CA SER A 74 -10.64 0.38 3.12
C SER A 74 -11.66 -0.71 2.82
N GLN A 75 -11.49 -1.46 1.71
CA GLN A 75 -12.33 -2.63 1.41
C GLN A 75 -12.02 -3.85 2.27
N PHE A 76 -10.93 -3.86 3.05
CA PHE A 76 -10.60 -5.01 3.88
C PHE A 76 -11.64 -5.23 4.98
N SER A 77 -12.21 -4.14 5.50
CA SER A 77 -13.29 -4.16 6.48
C SER A 77 -13.89 -2.76 6.62
N VAL A 78 -15.21 -2.67 6.80
CA VAL A 78 -15.95 -1.42 7.04
C VAL A 78 -15.48 -0.63 8.27
N GLN A 79 -14.73 -1.26 9.18
CA GLN A 79 -14.18 -0.63 10.39
C GLN A 79 -12.80 0.01 10.17
N ILE A 80 -12.16 -0.24 9.03
CA ILE A 80 -10.87 0.36 8.67
C ILE A 80 -11.14 1.71 8.02
N LYS A 81 -10.68 2.77 8.68
CA LYS A 81 -10.64 4.12 8.13
C LYS A 81 -9.17 4.47 7.91
N THR A 82 -8.74 4.42 6.65
CA THR A 82 -7.37 4.77 6.28
C THR A 82 -7.16 6.27 6.46
N ASP A 83 -6.07 6.65 7.13
CA ASP A 83 -5.63 8.04 7.22
C ASP A 83 -4.40 8.21 6.34
N VAL A 84 -4.65 8.53 5.07
CA VAL A 84 -3.63 8.61 4.01
C VAL A 84 -2.51 9.58 4.38
N ASN A 85 -2.83 10.68 5.09
CA ASN A 85 -1.85 11.69 5.47
C ASN A 85 -0.73 11.14 6.36
N ARG A 86 -0.96 10.02 7.07
CA ARG A 86 0.02 9.43 7.98
C ARG A 86 1.11 8.62 7.30
N TYR A 87 0.89 8.19 6.05
CA TYR A 87 1.82 7.32 5.33
C TYR A 87 2.03 7.74 3.87
N ALA A 88 1.44 8.86 3.43
CA ALA A 88 1.55 9.33 2.05
C ALA A 88 3.01 9.60 1.63
N ALA A 89 3.78 10.28 2.48
CA ALA A 89 5.19 10.57 2.20
C ALA A 89 6.01 9.28 2.06
N ASP A 90 5.88 8.36 3.02
CA ASP A 90 6.58 7.07 3.00
C ASP A 90 6.12 6.20 1.82
N PHE A 91 4.85 6.31 1.40
CA PHE A 91 4.33 5.61 0.23
C PHE A 91 4.97 6.13 -1.06
N TYR A 92 5.13 7.45 -1.21
CA TYR A 92 5.78 8.03 -2.38
C TYR A 92 7.26 7.65 -2.46
N ALA A 93 7.94 7.55 -1.31
CA ALA A 93 9.33 7.11 -1.24
C ALA A 93 9.56 5.70 -1.81
N LEU A 94 8.54 4.81 -1.83
CA LEU A 94 8.61 3.50 -2.47
C LEU A 94 8.93 3.56 -3.98
N PHE A 95 8.71 4.72 -4.60
CA PHE A 95 8.90 4.96 -6.03
C PHE A 95 10.09 5.87 -6.34
N GLU A 96 10.73 6.41 -5.30
CA GLU A 96 11.91 7.30 -5.43
C GLU A 96 13.22 6.50 -5.54
N GLU A 97 13.30 5.27 -5.02
CA GLU A 97 14.50 4.40 -5.09
C GLU A 97 14.80 3.83 -6.50
N GLY A 98 14.21 4.38 -7.56
CA GLY A 98 14.48 4.02 -8.95
C GLY A 98 15.61 4.79 -9.63
N GLU A 99 16.22 5.80 -8.98
CA GLU A 99 17.39 6.52 -9.48
C GLU A 99 18.70 5.98 -8.88
N GLU A 100 19.09 4.75 -9.21
CA GLU A 100 20.51 4.38 -9.20
C GLU A 100 20.82 3.54 -10.44
N GLY A 101 21.44 4.19 -11.45
CA GLY A 101 22.06 3.51 -12.61
C GLY A 101 21.78 4.14 -13.97
#